data_AF-A0A0D2MY10-F1
#
_entry.id   AF-A0A0D2MY10-F1
#
_cell.length_a   1.000
_cell.length_b   1.000
_cell.length_c   1.000
_cell.angle_alpha   90.00
_cell.angle_beta   90.00
_cell.angle_gamma   90.00
#
_symmetry.space_group_name_H-M   'P 1'
#
loop_
_entity.id
_entity.type
_entity.pdbx_description
1 polymer ?
#
loop_
_entity_poly.entity_id
_entity_poly.type
_entity_poly.pdbx_seq_one_letter_code
_entity_poly.pdbx_strand_id
1 'polypeptide(L)'
;MGRVVIALAALLALAIGHTCGAATNELRVSDACQWDGFESAVQRFSRIIQFKTVSDVTAPNHVRDAAEFGRMDEFLRGAFPRVFQQLKVEKVGCDSLSYLITWQGSQPDLRPVLFISHLDVVPVAEASEKVGGQGQGTARWTVHRQARAAGART
;
A
#
# COMPACT_ATOMS: atom_id res chain seq x y z
N MET A 1 32.54 -22.48 46.81
CA MET A 1 32.08 -21.15 46.35
C MET A 1 32.70 -20.75 45.00
N GLY A 2 34.01 -20.91 44.76
CA GLY A 2 34.66 -20.49 43.50
C GLY A 2 34.11 -21.11 42.20
N ARG A 3 33.72 -22.39 42.21
CA ARG A 3 33.21 -23.07 40.98
C ARG A 3 31.85 -22.54 40.51
N VAL A 4 31.01 -22.10 41.44
CA VAL A 4 29.69 -21.52 41.14
C VAL A 4 29.85 -20.11 40.57
N VAL A 5 30.78 -19.32 41.11
CA VAL A 5 31.10 -17.98 40.61
C VAL A 5 31.67 -18.05 39.19
N ILE A 6 32.57 -19.02 38.92
CA ILE A 6 33.12 -19.24 37.57
C ILE A 6 32.03 -19.66 36.58
N ALA A 7 31.12 -20.56 36.97
CA ALA A 7 30.02 -21.00 36.10
C ALA A 7 29.06 -19.84 35.78
N LEU A 8 28.73 -19.00 36.77
CA LEU A 8 27.91 -17.80 36.56
C LEU A 8 28.59 -16.77 35.67
N ALA A 9 29.90 -16.54 35.84
CA ALA A 9 30.66 -15.63 34.99
C ALA A 9 30.74 -16.13 33.54
N ALA A 10 30.90 -17.44 33.33
CA ALA A 10 30.90 -18.04 32.00
C ALA A 10 29.52 -17.96 31.32
N LEU A 11 28.45 -18.23 32.06
CA LEU A 11 27.07 -18.07 31.57
C LEU A 11 26.75 -16.62 31.23
N LEU A 12 27.21 -15.67 32.05
CA LEU A 12 27.03 -14.25 31.79
C LEU A 12 27.80 -13.80 30.55
N ALA A 13 29.06 -14.22 30.40
CA ALA A 13 29.86 -13.92 29.22
C ALA A 13 29.27 -14.52 27.94
N LEU A 14 28.74 -15.74 28.01
CA LEU A 14 28.05 -16.41 26.90
C LEU A 14 26.76 -15.66 26.53
N ALA A 15 25.96 -15.28 27.52
CA ALA A 15 24.75 -14.49 27.30
C ALA A 15 25.05 -13.14 26.65
N ILE A 16 26.07 -12.41 27.14
CA ILE A 16 26.47 -11.11 26.56
C ILE A 16 27.00 -11.28 25.12
N GLY A 17 27.79 -12.33 24.87
CA GLY A 17 28.32 -12.64 23.54
C GLY A 17 27.23 -12.95 22.51
N HIS A 18 26.16 -13.65 22.92
CA HIS A 18 25.01 -13.92 22.04
C HIS A 18 24.09 -12.72 21.83
N THR A 19 24.01 -11.80 22.79
CA THR A 19 23.07 -10.67 22.72
C THR A 19 23.63 -9.48 21.91
N CYS A 20 24.94 -9.41 21.67
CA CYS A 20 25.57 -8.28 20.99
C CYS A 20 25.72 -8.43 19.45
N GLY A 21 25.29 -9.57 18.88
CA GLY A 21 25.55 -9.94 17.48
C GLY A 21 24.32 -10.03 16.57
N ALA A 22 23.13 -9.61 17.02
CA ALA A 22 21.98 -9.51 16.12
C ALA A 22 22.17 -8.30 15.19
N ALA A 23 22.95 -8.50 14.12
CA ALA A 23 23.01 -7.57 13.01
C ALA A 23 21.59 -7.40 12.49
N THR A 24 21.00 -6.23 12.72
CA THR A 24 19.76 -5.83 12.08
C THR A 24 20.05 -5.83 10.58
N ASN A 25 19.54 -6.84 9.87
CA ASN A 25 19.39 -6.75 8.42
C ASN A 25 18.31 -5.71 8.16
N GLU A 26 18.67 -4.43 8.31
CA GLU A 26 17.91 -3.38 7.67
C GLU A 26 18.00 -3.69 6.18
N LEU A 27 16.86 -4.07 5.61
CA LEU A 27 16.69 -4.11 4.16
C LEU A 27 17.09 -2.73 3.67
N ARG A 28 18.32 -2.60 3.17
CA ARG A 28 18.71 -1.45 2.38
C ARG A 28 17.83 -1.50 1.14
N VAL A 29 16.73 -0.76 1.20
CA VAL A 29 16.03 -0.32 0.01
C VAL A 29 17.11 0.44 -0.76
N SER A 30 17.66 -0.21 -1.79
CA SER A 30 18.51 0.45 -2.78
C SER A 30 17.84 1.76 -3.16
N ASP A 31 18.63 2.83 -3.33
CA ASP A 31 18.13 4.12 -3.82
C ASP A 31 17.03 3.86 -4.84
N ALA A 32 15.81 4.27 -4.49
CA ALA A 32 14.58 3.79 -5.10
C ALA A 32 14.77 3.73 -6.61
N CYS A 33 14.57 2.54 -7.19
CA CYS A 33 14.66 2.32 -8.63
C CYS A 33 13.99 3.51 -9.32
N GLN A 34 14.79 4.35 -9.99
CA GLN A 34 14.25 5.52 -10.68
C GLN A 34 13.40 4.97 -11.83
N TRP A 35 12.10 4.95 -11.60
CA TRP A 35 11.16 4.43 -12.57
C TRP A 35 10.66 5.58 -13.44
N ASP A 36 10.99 5.52 -14.73
CA ASP A 36 10.54 6.42 -15.79
C ASP A 36 9.01 6.31 -15.94
N GLY A 37 8.29 6.97 -15.04
CA GLY A 37 6.84 6.84 -14.93
C GLY A 37 6.25 7.18 -13.56
N PHE A 38 7.07 7.36 -12.53
CA PHE A 38 6.61 7.62 -11.16
C PHE A 38 5.60 8.77 -11.07
N GLU A 39 5.94 9.96 -11.56
CA GLU A 39 5.06 11.13 -11.52
C GLU A 39 3.73 10.88 -12.24
N SER A 40 3.77 10.24 -13.41
CA SER A 40 2.56 9.90 -14.16
C SER A 40 1.67 8.91 -13.40
N ALA A 41 2.26 7.99 -12.64
CA ALA A 41 1.53 7.03 -11.83
C ALA A 41 0.91 7.69 -10.61
N VAL A 42 1.64 8.60 -9.95
CA VAL A 42 1.11 9.42 -8.86
C VAL A 42 -0.08 10.26 -9.35
N GLN A 43 0.01 10.87 -10.52
CA GLN A 43 -1.10 11.63 -11.10
C GLN A 43 -2.32 10.75 -11.41
N ARG A 44 -2.13 9.58 -12.05
CA ARG A 44 -3.23 8.63 -12.29
C ARG A 44 -3.86 8.17 -10.98
N PHE A 45 -3.05 7.82 -9.98
CA PHE A 45 -3.53 7.39 -8.68
C PHE A 45 -4.31 8.51 -7.97
N SER A 46 -3.75 9.72 -7.93
CA SER A 46 -4.41 10.90 -7.37
C SER A 46 -5.76 11.18 -8.03
N ARG A 47 -5.92 10.88 -9.32
CA ARG A 47 -7.19 11.01 -10.01
C ARG A 47 -8.17 9.88 -9.67
N ILE A 48 -7.70 8.63 -9.60
CA ILE A 48 -8.53 7.46 -9.29
C ILE A 48 -9.22 7.61 -7.93
N ILE A 49 -8.49 8.07 -6.91
CA ILE A 49 -9.04 8.22 -5.54
C ILE A 49 -10.09 9.34 -5.40
N GLN A 50 -10.32 10.15 -6.44
CA GLN A 50 -11.33 11.21 -6.44
C GLN A 50 -12.71 10.72 -6.93
N PHE A 51 -12.78 9.56 -7.59
CA PHE A 51 -14.07 8.95 -7.94
C PHE A 51 -14.72 8.40 -6.68
N LYS A 52 -15.99 8.75 -6.45
CA LYS A 52 -16.71 8.40 -5.21
C LYS A 52 -17.32 7.01 -5.33
N THR A 53 -16.48 5.99 -5.52
CA THR A 53 -16.85 4.57 -5.62
C THR A 53 -17.27 3.98 -4.27
N VAL A 54 -18.21 4.63 -3.59
CA VAL A 54 -18.54 4.31 -2.20
C VAL A 54 -19.46 3.10 -2.12
N SER A 55 -19.05 2.10 -1.35
CA SER A 55 -19.87 0.95 -1.03
C SER A 55 -20.90 1.26 0.04
N ASP A 56 -22.09 0.69 -0.11
CA ASP A 56 -23.23 0.88 0.79
C ASP A 56 -23.99 -0.43 0.99
N VAL A 57 -23.91 -0.99 2.19
CA VAL A 57 -24.52 -2.30 2.51
C VAL A 57 -26.03 -2.34 2.33
N THR A 58 -26.69 -1.18 2.30
CA THR A 58 -28.15 -1.04 2.15
C THR A 58 -28.59 -0.82 0.71
N ALA A 59 -27.67 -0.46 -0.19
CA ALA A 59 -27.96 -0.25 -1.60
C ALA A 59 -27.95 -1.56 -2.41
N PRO A 60 -28.69 -1.63 -3.53
CA PRO A 60 -28.59 -2.76 -4.46
C PRO A 60 -27.14 -3.03 -4.86
N ASN A 61 -26.75 -4.30 -4.83
CA ASN A 61 -25.39 -4.75 -5.17
C ASN A 61 -24.26 -4.06 -4.38
N HIS A 62 -24.59 -3.48 -3.23
CA HIS A 62 -23.68 -2.74 -2.35
C HIS A 62 -23.05 -1.48 -2.94
N VAL A 63 -23.66 -0.88 -3.98
CA VAL A 63 -23.12 0.30 -4.67
C VAL A 63 -23.98 1.52 -4.43
N ARG A 64 -23.39 2.59 -3.87
CA ARG A 64 -24.13 3.84 -3.62
C ARG A 64 -24.47 4.62 -4.89
N ASP A 65 -23.50 4.77 -5.79
CA ASP A 65 -23.66 5.47 -7.07
C ASP A 65 -22.89 4.73 -8.17
N ALA A 66 -23.60 3.97 -9.00
CA ALA A 66 -22.99 3.23 -10.11
C ALA A 66 -22.40 4.15 -11.19
N ALA A 67 -22.86 5.41 -11.29
CA ALA A 67 -22.34 6.35 -12.28
C ALA A 67 -20.90 6.78 -11.95
N GLU A 68 -20.50 6.80 -10.67
CA GLU A 68 -19.10 7.03 -10.27
C GLU A 68 -18.18 5.92 -10.78
N PHE A 69 -18.61 4.66 -10.72
CA PHE A 69 -17.88 3.53 -11.29
C PHE A 69 -17.78 3.64 -12.81
N GLY A 70 -18.84 4.11 -13.49
CA GLY A 70 -18.82 4.38 -14.93
C GLY A 70 -17.82 5.49 -15.31
N ARG A 71 -17.79 6.60 -14.56
CA ARG A 71 -16.81 7.68 -14.75
C ARG A 71 -15.37 7.20 -14.55
N MET A 72 -15.15 6.36 -13.53
CA MET A 72 -13.85 5.75 -13.30
C MET A 72 -13.47 4.76 -14.42
N ASP A 73 -14.40 3.95 -14.93
CA ASP A 73 -14.17 3.04 -16.07
C ASP A 73 -13.68 3.80 -17.31
N GLU A 74 -14.36 4.88 -17.68
CA GLU A 74 -13.96 5.76 -18.80
C GLU A 74 -12.55 6.32 -18.59
N PHE A 75 -12.26 6.81 -17.38
CA PHE A 75 -10.93 7.32 -17.05
C PHE A 75 -9.85 6.23 -17.15
N LEU A 76 -10.10 5.03 -16.61
CA LEU A 76 -9.12 3.94 -16.64
C LEU A 76 -8.78 3.52 -18.07
N ARG A 77 -9.78 3.46 -18.97
CA ARG A 77 -9.57 3.15 -20.39
C ARG A 77 -8.65 4.16 -21.08
N GLY A 78 -8.83 5.45 -20.79
CA GLY A 78 -7.96 6.51 -21.30
C GLY A 78 -6.57 6.53 -20.64
N ALA A 79 -6.50 6.24 -19.34
CA ALA A 79 -5.27 6.31 -18.55
C ALA A 79 -4.33 5.11 -18.75
N PHE A 80 -4.87 3.95 -19.14
CA PHE A 80 -4.11 2.71 -19.34
C PHE A 80 -4.39 2.06 -20.70
N PRO A 81 -4.19 2.76 -21.83
CA PRO A 81 -4.60 2.28 -23.15
C PRO A 81 -3.98 0.92 -23.51
N ARG A 82 -2.73 0.66 -23.12
CA ARG A 82 -2.07 -0.64 -23.35
C ARG A 82 -2.80 -1.80 -22.66
N VAL A 83 -3.27 -1.59 -21.44
CA VAL A 83 -4.03 -2.62 -20.69
C VAL A 83 -5.31 -2.95 -21.43
N PHE A 84 -6.10 -1.93 -21.76
CA PHE A 84 -7.42 -2.11 -22.36
C PHE A 84 -7.41 -2.50 -23.85
N GLN A 85 -6.28 -2.30 -24.55
CA GLN A 85 -6.13 -2.67 -25.96
C GLN A 85 -5.38 -4.00 -26.18
N GLN A 86 -4.45 -4.36 -25.29
CA GLN A 86 -3.57 -5.51 -25.51
C GLN A 86 -3.94 -6.72 -24.65
N LEU A 87 -4.64 -6.52 -23.54
CA LEU A 87 -5.03 -7.60 -22.64
C LEU A 87 -6.50 -7.97 -22.86
N LYS A 88 -6.88 -9.19 -22.47
CA LYS A 88 -8.28 -9.58 -22.43
C LYS A 88 -8.91 -8.97 -21.18
N VAL A 89 -9.73 -7.94 -21.38
CA VAL A 89 -10.43 -7.24 -20.29
C VAL A 89 -11.92 -7.53 -20.38
N GLU A 90 -12.48 -8.12 -19.33
CA GLU A 90 -13.89 -8.50 -19.23
C GLU A 90 -14.54 -7.72 -18.09
N LYS A 91 -15.77 -7.27 -18.29
CA LYS A 91 -16.61 -6.76 -17.20
C LYS A 91 -17.40 -7.93 -16.61
N VAL A 92 -17.37 -8.07 -15.28
CA VAL A 92 -17.96 -9.21 -14.58
C VAL A 92 -18.77 -8.75 -13.35
N GLY A 93 -19.57 -9.67 -12.81
CA GLY A 93 -20.42 -9.45 -11.64
C GLY A 93 -21.74 -8.73 -11.95
N CYS A 94 -22.52 -8.49 -10.89
CA CYS A 94 -23.75 -7.69 -10.98
C CYS A 94 -23.41 -6.28 -11.48
N ASP A 95 -24.24 -5.73 -12.36
CA ASP A 95 -24.08 -4.41 -13.00
C ASP A 95 -22.80 -4.23 -13.83
N SER A 96 -22.02 -5.29 -14.05
CA SER A 96 -20.79 -5.23 -14.85
C SER A 96 -19.83 -4.15 -14.35
N LEU A 97 -19.65 -4.00 -13.03
CA LEU A 97 -18.79 -2.95 -12.45
C LEU A 97 -17.37 -3.44 -12.15
N SER A 98 -17.14 -4.75 -12.07
CA SER A 98 -15.83 -5.35 -11.81
C SER A 98 -15.07 -5.67 -13.09
N TYR A 99 -13.74 -5.76 -13.01
CA TYR A 99 -12.88 -6.22 -14.11
C TYR A 99 -12.28 -7.58 -13.83
N LEU A 100 -12.28 -8.44 -14.84
CA LEU A 100 -11.38 -9.57 -14.96
C LEU A 100 -10.39 -9.26 -16.09
N ILE A 101 -9.11 -9.10 -15.74
CA ILE A 101 -8.05 -8.80 -16.69
C ILE A 101 -7.16 -10.02 -16.82
N THR A 102 -7.13 -10.63 -18.00
CA THR A 102 -6.26 -11.76 -18.30
C THR A 102 -5.07 -11.28 -19.13
N TRP A 103 -3.89 -11.36 -18.53
CA TRP A 103 -2.62 -11.20 -19.24
C TRP A 103 -2.02 -12.58 -19.55
N GLN A 104 -2.13 -13.01 -20.80
CA GLN A 104 -1.62 -14.31 -21.22
C GLN A 104 -0.10 -14.35 -21.13
N GLY A 105 0.43 -15.29 -20.33
CA GLY A 105 1.86 -15.56 -20.25
C GLY A 105 2.38 -16.25 -21.52
N SER A 106 3.68 -16.09 -21.80
CA SER A 106 4.34 -16.74 -22.93
C SER A 106 4.47 -18.26 -22.80
N GLN A 107 4.34 -18.79 -21.58
CA GLN A 107 4.33 -20.23 -21.27
C GLN A 107 2.96 -20.62 -20.70
N PRO A 108 2.01 -21.08 -21.54
CA PRO A 108 0.62 -21.30 -21.13
C PRO A 108 0.45 -22.49 -20.17
N ASP A 109 1.43 -23.39 -20.08
CA ASP A 109 1.37 -24.58 -19.22
C ASP A 109 1.71 -24.29 -17.75
N LEU A 110 2.22 -23.09 -17.45
CA LEU A 110 2.48 -22.67 -16.07
C LEU A 110 1.17 -22.33 -15.35
N ARG A 111 1.13 -22.59 -14.04
CA ARG A 111 -0.02 -22.20 -13.20
C ARG A 111 -0.17 -20.67 -13.19
N PRO A 112 -1.40 -20.14 -13.32
CA PRO A 112 -1.62 -18.71 -13.30
C PRO A 112 -1.36 -18.13 -11.90
N VAL A 113 -1.02 -16.84 -11.87
CA VAL A 113 -0.98 -16.03 -10.64
C VAL A 113 -2.20 -15.12 -10.65
N LEU A 114 -2.96 -15.11 -9.55
CA LEU A 114 -4.13 -14.28 -9.40
C LEU A 114 -3.80 -13.07 -8.52
N PHE A 115 -4.01 -11.87 -9.07
CA PHE A 115 -3.99 -10.62 -8.31
C PHE A 115 -5.43 -10.18 -8.09
N ILE A 116 -5.78 -9.87 -6.84
CA ILE A 116 -7.12 -9.41 -6.46
C ILE A 116 -6.98 -8.08 -5.74
N SER A 117 -7.82 -7.13 -6.13
CA SER A 117 -8.02 -5.87 -5.45
C SER A 117 -9.49 -5.48 -5.59
N HIS A 118 -9.92 -4.54 -4.79
CA HIS A 118 -11.22 -3.89 -4.93
C HIS A 118 -11.03 -2.44 -5.40
N LEU A 119 -12.07 -1.87 -6.00
CA LEU A 119 -12.07 -0.50 -6.57
C LEU A 119 -12.98 0.45 -5.78
N ASP A 120 -13.81 -0.09 -4.90
CA ASP A 120 -14.69 0.64 -4.02
C ASP A 120 -13.99 1.05 -2.73
N VAL A 121 -14.55 2.09 -2.11
CA VAL A 121 -14.13 2.59 -0.81
C VAL A 121 -15.32 2.60 0.14
N VAL A 122 -15.04 2.67 1.44
CA VAL A 122 -16.07 2.83 2.46
C VAL A 122 -16.38 4.32 2.70
N PRO A 123 -17.57 4.66 3.24
CA PRO A 123 -17.89 6.02 3.61
C PRO A 123 -16.87 6.60 4.60
N VAL A 124 -16.58 7.90 4.49
CA VAL A 124 -15.78 8.62 5.48
C VAL A 124 -16.61 8.76 6.76
N ALA A 125 -15.99 8.58 7.93
CA ALA A 125 -16.68 8.80 9.18
C ALA A 125 -16.99 10.30 9.37
N GLU A 126 -18.18 10.61 9.87
CA GLU A 126 -18.67 11.98 10.17
C GLU A 126 -17.66 12.83 10.97
N ALA A 127 -16.90 12.20 11.87
CA ALA A 127 -15.87 12.87 12.68
C ALA A 127 -14.68 13.38 11.83
N SER A 128 -14.35 12.69 10.75
CA SER A 128 -13.27 13.07 9.82
C SER A 128 -13.72 14.02 8.71
N GLU A 129 -15.00 14.01 8.33
CA GLU A 129 -15.53 14.97 7.35
C GLU A 129 -15.46 16.42 7.87
N LYS A 130 -15.73 16.62 9.16
CA LYS A 130 -15.70 17.94 9.81
C LYS A 130 -14.29 18.56 9.91
N VAL A 131 -13.23 17.77 9.76
CA VAL A 131 -11.84 18.27 9.77
C VAL A 131 -11.46 18.88 8.40
N GLY A 132 -12.16 18.52 7.32
CA GLY A 132 -11.90 19.04 5.96
C GLY A 132 -12.56 20.39 5.66
N GLY A 133 -13.43 20.89 6.52
CA GLY A 133 -14.20 22.11 6.30
C GLY A 133 -14.44 22.87 7.59
N GLN A 134 -13.71 23.98 7.75
CA GLN A 134 -13.86 25.02 8.76
C GLN A 134 -13.09 24.84 10.08
N GLY A 135 -12.19 25.80 10.33
CA GLY A 135 -11.86 26.27 11.69
C GLY A 135 -10.64 25.64 12.36
N GLN A 136 -9.49 26.31 12.21
CA GLN A 136 -8.47 26.52 13.25
C GLN A 136 -8.33 25.41 14.31
N GLY A 137 -7.90 24.22 13.91
CA GLY A 137 -7.39 23.19 14.81
C GLY A 137 -6.07 22.69 14.26
N THR A 138 -4.96 22.98 14.95
CA THR A 138 -3.64 22.54 14.54
C THR A 138 -3.57 21.02 14.57
N ALA A 139 -3.87 20.36 13.44
CA ALA A 139 -3.48 18.98 13.21
C ALA A 139 -1.96 18.95 13.06
N ARG A 140 -1.28 18.87 14.21
CA ARG A 140 0.17 18.74 14.29
C ARG A 140 0.52 17.31 13.94
N TRP A 141 0.73 17.05 12.65
CA TRP A 141 1.40 15.85 12.17
C TRP A 141 2.83 15.86 12.69
N THR A 142 3.07 15.18 13.81
CA THR A 142 4.43 15.02 14.33
C THR A 142 5.09 13.94 13.50
N VAL A 143 5.75 14.33 12.41
CA VAL A 143 6.72 13.49 11.74
C VAL A 143 7.92 13.39 12.68
N HIS A 144 8.00 12.28 13.43
CA HIS A 144 9.20 11.95 14.19
C HIS A 144 10.33 11.67 13.20
N ARG A 145 11.04 12.73 12.81
CA ARG A 145 12.29 12.63 12.06
C ARG A 145 13.35 12.12 13.04
N GLN A 146 13.75 10.87 12.94
CA GLN A 146 14.94 10.37 13.65
C GLN A 146 16.15 11.19 13.20
N ALA A 147 16.67 12.03 14.10
CA ALA A 147 17.90 12.74 13.88
C ALA A 147 19.05 11.73 13.84
N ARG A 148 19.74 11.64 12.70
CA ARG A 148 21.07 11.01 12.64
C ARG A 148 22.00 11.85 13.52
N ALA A 149 22.44 11.28 14.63
CA ALA A 149 23.56 11.84 15.38
C ALA A 149 24.84 11.64 14.55
N ALA A 150 25.28 12.72 13.89
CA ALA A 150 26.64 12.83 13.39
C ALA A 150 27.60 12.96 14.58
N GLY A 151 28.71 12.24 14.52
CA GLY A 151 29.64 12.10 15.63
C GLY A 151 30.33 13.41 16.04
N ALA A 152 30.77 13.43 17.30
CA ALA A 152 31.84 14.28 17.78
C ALA A 152 32.83 13.39 18.52
N ARG A 153 34.01 13.24 17.92
CA ARG A 153 35.24 12.80 18.58
C ARG A 153 35.76 13.96 19.40
N THR A 154 36.04 13.73 20.68
CA THR A 154 37.14 14.32 21.45
C THR A 154 37.69 13.24 22.35
#